data_AF-A0A9P1DK97-F1
#
_entry.id   AF-A0A9P1DK97-F1
#
_cell.length_a   1.000
_cell.length_b   1.000
_cell.length_c   1.000
_cell.angle_alpha   90.00
_cell.angle_beta   90.00
_cell.angle_gamma   90.00
#
_symmetry.space_group_name_H-M   'P 1'
#
loop_
_entity.id
_entity.type
_entity.pdbx_description
1 polymer ?
#
loop_
_entity_poly.entity_id
_entity_poly.type
_entity_poly.pdbx_seq_one_letter_code
_entity_poly.pdbx_strand_id
1 'polypeptide(L)'
;MQASLSTRSGGLGLRSVARHSVAGYAASLLATAPLCKEIDGNYDADQGAALHQVNLALPPADHFPVPAPHPPRQQGLSRALDRVVIAQLAAPGPGREAYRAHFQLLQQEGAGAWLHAFPNDALGLHVVTPLFRTMVRLRLRLPIADSDMACPLCDGTSDSFGDHARVCPCGGDRVKRHNQLRNILAGRARAAGLQPEVEKPNLLPPRPELQGGTEDGSQPRGNGRHLAASAADGSKASMDYEVRKCHHLDTLQACATEGLQFISILGEKRSLSAAIAARTSESSSVELQRLLQALGIALHRENARAIMRRL
;
A
#
# COMPACT_ATOMS: atom_id res chain seq x y z
N MET A 1 -13.93 -2.14 -9.81
CA MET A 1 -13.98 -3.18 -8.76
C MET A 1 -12.96 -2.93 -7.64
N GLN A 2 -11.65 -2.79 -7.92
CA GLN A 2 -10.65 -2.53 -6.86
C GLN A 2 -10.90 -1.22 -6.07
N ALA A 3 -11.26 -0.12 -6.75
CA ALA A 3 -11.47 1.18 -6.12
C ALA A 3 -12.51 1.16 -4.98
N SER A 4 -13.49 0.25 -5.03
CA SER A 4 -14.55 0.17 -4.01
C SER A 4 -14.13 -0.50 -2.72
N LEU A 5 -12.99 -1.21 -2.73
CA LEU A 5 -12.42 -1.78 -1.52
C LEU A 5 -11.88 -0.68 -0.60
N SER A 6 -11.76 -1.01 0.69
CA SER A 6 -11.10 -0.14 1.65
C SER A 6 -9.64 0.13 1.29
N THR A 7 -9.05 1.21 1.80
CA THR A 7 -7.63 1.50 1.58
C THR A 7 -6.70 0.44 2.16
N ARG A 8 -7.12 -0.26 3.21
CA ARG A 8 -6.39 -1.40 3.81
C ARG A 8 -6.46 -2.65 2.94
N SER A 9 -7.51 -2.78 2.12
CA SER A 9 -7.70 -3.88 1.17
C SER A 9 -7.19 -3.54 -0.24
N GLY A 10 -6.33 -2.52 -0.37
CA GLY A 10 -5.75 -2.11 -1.65
C GLY A 10 -6.65 -1.25 -2.56
N GLY A 11 -7.83 -0.83 -2.10
CA GLY A 11 -8.76 0.04 -2.85
C GLY A 11 -8.61 1.53 -2.54
N LEU A 12 -9.62 2.33 -2.90
CA LEU A 12 -9.66 3.79 -2.63
C LEU A 12 -10.63 4.16 -1.49
N GLY A 13 -11.40 3.22 -0.98
CA GLY A 13 -12.47 3.48 -0.01
C GLY A 13 -13.79 3.95 -0.65
N LEU A 14 -13.91 3.90 -1.99
CA LEU A 14 -15.10 4.36 -2.72
C LEU A 14 -16.18 3.28 -2.79
N ARG A 15 -16.75 2.94 -1.63
CA ARG A 15 -17.66 1.80 -1.46
C ARG A 15 -18.82 1.83 -2.48
N SER A 16 -19.09 0.69 -3.11
CA SER A 16 -20.17 0.55 -4.09
C SER A 16 -21.53 0.44 -3.40
N VAL A 17 -22.40 1.44 -3.59
CA VAL A 17 -23.77 1.40 -3.03
C VAL A 17 -24.53 0.17 -3.52
N ALA A 18 -24.47 -0.12 -4.82
CA ALA A 18 -25.18 -1.26 -5.40
C ALA A 18 -24.77 -2.61 -4.80
N ARG A 19 -23.49 -2.79 -4.45
CA ARG A 19 -22.99 -4.03 -3.83
C ARG A 19 -23.33 -4.13 -2.35
N HIS A 20 -23.29 -3.01 -1.63
CA HIS A 20 -23.44 -3.00 -0.18
C HIS A 20 -24.86 -2.66 0.30
N SER A 21 -25.79 -2.35 -0.61
CA SER A 21 -27.19 -2.04 -0.29
C SER A 21 -27.87 -3.19 0.44
N VAL A 22 -27.71 -4.43 -0.03
CA VAL A 22 -28.28 -5.64 0.62
C VAL A 22 -27.75 -5.83 2.04
N ALA A 23 -26.47 -5.57 2.27
CA ALA A 23 -25.87 -5.63 3.60
C ALA A 23 -26.37 -4.50 4.51
N GLY A 24 -26.55 -3.29 3.96
CA GLY A 24 -27.13 -2.16 4.69
C GLY A 24 -28.58 -2.43 5.09
N TYR A 25 -29.39 -2.89 4.14
CA TYR A 25 -30.79 -3.24 4.34
C TYR A 25 -30.96 -4.35 5.39
N ALA A 26 -30.27 -5.48 5.23
CA ALA A 26 -30.37 -6.60 6.17
C ALA A 26 -29.95 -6.20 7.60
N ALA A 27 -28.83 -5.50 7.75
CA ALA A 27 -28.37 -5.04 9.07
C ALA A 27 -29.36 -4.07 9.72
N SER A 28 -29.90 -3.12 8.95
CA SER A 28 -30.92 -2.19 9.46
C SER A 28 -32.17 -2.94 9.89
N LEU A 29 -32.69 -3.82 9.03
CA LEU A 29 -33.92 -4.55 9.25
C LEU A 29 -33.87 -5.39 10.53
N LEU A 30 -32.79 -6.16 10.71
CA LEU A 30 -32.62 -7.01 11.89
C LEU A 30 -32.37 -6.18 13.15
N ALA A 31 -31.65 -5.06 13.06
CA ALA A 31 -31.36 -4.22 14.21
C ALA A 31 -32.59 -3.47 14.73
N THR A 32 -33.49 -3.03 13.84
CA THR A 32 -34.68 -2.26 14.22
C THR A 32 -35.91 -3.11 14.46
N ALA A 33 -35.91 -4.39 14.09
CA ALA A 33 -37.09 -5.25 14.20
C ALA A 33 -37.76 -5.28 15.60
N PRO A 34 -37.03 -5.34 16.73
CA PRO A 34 -37.66 -5.26 18.05
C PRO A 34 -38.41 -3.94 18.27
N LEU A 35 -37.80 -2.81 17.89
CA LEU A 35 -38.40 -1.47 18.02
C LEU A 35 -39.61 -1.31 17.08
N CYS A 36 -39.54 -1.88 15.87
CA CYS A 36 -40.68 -1.85 14.95
C CYS A 36 -41.87 -2.63 15.50
N LYS A 37 -41.63 -3.75 16.21
CA LYS A 37 -42.69 -4.52 16.88
C LYS A 37 -43.29 -3.81 18.09
N GLU A 38 -42.51 -2.98 18.78
CA GLU A 38 -43.04 -2.12 19.86
C GLU A 38 -44.00 -1.04 19.31
N ILE A 39 -43.75 -0.54 18.11
CA ILE A 39 -44.58 0.48 17.44
C ILE A 39 -45.83 -0.16 16.80
N ASP A 40 -45.64 -1.27 16.09
CA ASP A 40 -46.71 -2.04 15.43
C ASP A 40 -46.55 -3.52 15.75
N GLY A 41 -47.45 -4.06 16.58
CA GLY A 41 -47.44 -5.47 16.97
C GLY A 41 -47.61 -6.44 15.80
N ASN A 42 -48.13 -5.98 14.66
CA ASN A 42 -48.26 -6.78 13.44
C ASN A 42 -47.03 -6.68 12.52
N TYR A 43 -45.98 -5.97 12.93
CA TYR A 43 -44.75 -5.86 12.14
C TYR A 43 -44.06 -7.23 12.00
N ASP A 44 -44.18 -7.80 10.80
CA ASP A 44 -43.56 -9.08 10.42
C ASP A 44 -42.74 -8.92 9.14
N ALA A 45 -41.55 -8.36 9.29
CA ALA A 45 -40.61 -8.28 8.19
C ALA A 45 -39.80 -9.57 8.06
N ASP A 46 -39.66 -10.07 6.83
CA ASP A 46 -38.89 -11.27 6.53
C ASP A 46 -37.37 -11.00 6.64
N GLN A 47 -36.87 -11.11 7.87
CA GLN A 47 -35.45 -11.01 8.20
C GLN A 47 -34.64 -12.13 7.55
N GLY A 48 -35.26 -13.30 7.35
CA GLY A 48 -34.63 -14.47 6.74
C GLY A 48 -34.33 -14.22 5.27
N ALA A 49 -35.30 -13.70 4.50
CA ALA A 49 -35.11 -13.31 3.13
C ALA A 49 -34.04 -12.21 2.99
N ALA A 50 -34.02 -11.22 3.87
CA ALA A 50 -33.00 -10.15 3.83
C ALA A 50 -31.57 -10.72 3.99
N LEU A 51 -31.36 -11.66 4.91
CA LEU A 51 -30.07 -12.35 5.06
C LEU A 51 -29.76 -13.30 3.91
N HIS A 52 -30.78 -14.00 3.39
CA HIS A 52 -30.63 -14.86 2.23
C HIS A 52 -30.12 -14.07 1.02
N GLN A 53 -30.64 -12.85 0.78
CA GLN A 53 -30.17 -11.97 -0.29
C GLN A 53 -28.68 -11.59 -0.14
N VAL A 54 -28.18 -11.45 1.09
CA VAL A 54 -26.74 -11.26 1.32
C VAL A 54 -25.97 -12.55 1.00
N ASN A 55 -26.45 -13.71 1.46
CA ASN A 55 -25.82 -15.01 1.24
C ASN A 55 -25.74 -15.40 -0.25
N LEU A 56 -26.67 -14.95 -1.10
CA LEU A 56 -26.60 -15.15 -2.55
C LEU A 56 -25.33 -14.54 -3.18
N ALA A 57 -24.76 -13.51 -2.55
CA ALA A 57 -23.53 -12.86 -3.00
C ALA A 57 -22.26 -13.46 -2.34
N LEU A 58 -22.41 -14.47 -1.48
CA LEU A 58 -21.33 -15.06 -0.69
C LEU A 58 -21.11 -16.54 -1.05
N PRO A 59 -19.86 -17.04 -0.93
CA PRO A 59 -19.62 -18.48 -1.03
C PRO A 59 -20.29 -19.21 0.15
N PRO A 60 -20.70 -20.48 0.00
CA PRO A 60 -21.40 -21.24 1.04
C PRO A 60 -20.69 -21.26 2.40
N ALA A 61 -19.36 -21.29 2.41
CA ALA A 61 -18.54 -21.28 3.62
C ALA A 61 -18.62 -19.97 4.43
N ASP A 62 -19.04 -18.87 3.80
CA ASP A 62 -19.19 -17.54 4.43
C ASP A 62 -20.66 -17.15 4.65
N HIS A 63 -21.61 -18.09 4.48
CA HIS A 63 -23.03 -17.81 4.69
C HIS A 63 -23.30 -17.45 6.15
N PHE A 64 -24.10 -16.40 6.33
CA PHE A 64 -24.63 -16.03 7.63
C PHE A 64 -25.80 -16.96 7.98
N PRO A 65 -25.93 -17.39 9.25
CA PRO A 65 -27.03 -18.26 9.67
C PRO A 65 -28.38 -17.58 9.48
N VAL A 66 -29.38 -18.37 9.07
CA VAL A 66 -30.77 -17.96 8.90
C VAL A 66 -31.65 -18.93 9.69
N PRO A 67 -32.32 -18.50 10.78
CA PRO A 67 -32.32 -17.15 11.35
C PRO A 67 -30.96 -16.79 11.99
N ALA A 68 -30.63 -15.50 12.01
CA ALA A 68 -29.42 -15.04 12.68
C ALA A 68 -29.60 -15.07 14.21
N PRO A 69 -28.59 -15.54 14.97
CA PRO A 69 -28.68 -15.62 16.44
C PRO A 69 -28.71 -14.24 17.10
N HIS A 70 -28.11 -13.24 16.45
CA HIS A 70 -28.12 -11.84 16.86
C HIS A 70 -28.12 -10.93 15.62
N PRO A 71 -28.64 -9.69 15.71
CA PRO A 71 -28.58 -8.74 14.61
C PRO A 71 -27.13 -8.52 14.14
N PRO A 72 -26.81 -8.81 12.87
CA PRO A 72 -25.46 -8.60 12.36
C PRO A 72 -25.19 -7.11 12.16
N ARG A 73 -23.97 -6.68 12.46
CA ARG A 73 -23.53 -5.32 12.11
C ARG A 73 -23.37 -5.21 10.59
N GLN A 74 -23.81 -4.09 10.01
CA GLN A 74 -23.59 -3.78 8.58
C GLN A 74 -22.11 -3.92 8.18
N GLN A 75 -21.20 -3.53 9.09
CA GLN A 75 -19.76 -3.67 8.87
C GLN A 75 -19.35 -5.13 8.65
N GLY A 76 -19.92 -6.08 9.39
CA GLY A 76 -19.63 -7.51 9.25
C GLY A 76 -20.10 -8.06 7.90
N LEU A 77 -21.35 -7.78 7.53
CA LEU A 77 -21.92 -8.16 6.23
C LEU A 77 -21.13 -7.55 5.07
N SER A 78 -20.81 -6.26 5.15
CA SER A 78 -20.01 -5.57 4.12
C SER A 78 -18.60 -6.14 3.99
N ARG A 79 -17.95 -6.51 5.10
CA ARG A 79 -16.63 -7.16 5.07
C ARG A 79 -16.68 -8.53 4.39
N ALA A 80 -17.76 -9.30 4.57
CA ALA A 80 -17.95 -10.56 3.86
C ALA A 80 -18.04 -10.34 2.34
N LEU A 81 -18.82 -9.35 1.89
CA LEU A 81 -18.91 -8.98 0.47
C LEU A 81 -17.56 -8.48 -0.09
N ASP A 82 -16.82 -7.68 0.68
CA ASP A 82 -15.48 -7.21 0.29
C ASP A 82 -14.50 -8.39 0.14
N ARG A 83 -14.59 -9.43 0.99
CA ARG A 83 -13.75 -10.65 0.88
C ARG A 83 -13.95 -11.36 -0.46
N VAL A 84 -15.18 -11.42 -0.97
CA VAL A 84 -15.47 -11.98 -2.30
C VAL A 84 -14.76 -11.18 -3.40
N VAL A 85 -14.81 -9.86 -3.34
CA VAL A 85 -14.10 -8.99 -4.30
C VAL A 85 -12.58 -9.18 -4.21
N ILE A 86 -12.03 -9.24 -2.99
CA ILE A 86 -10.60 -9.45 -2.76
C ILE A 86 -10.18 -10.79 -3.36
N ALA A 87 -10.94 -11.86 -3.14
CA ALA A 87 -10.66 -13.18 -3.70
C ALA A 87 -10.67 -13.16 -5.24
N GLN A 88 -11.67 -12.52 -5.86
CA GLN A 88 -11.75 -12.36 -7.32
C GLN A 88 -10.54 -11.58 -7.88
N LEU A 89 -10.15 -10.49 -7.23
CA LEU A 89 -9.01 -9.68 -7.65
C LEU A 89 -7.69 -10.42 -7.44
N ALA A 90 -7.56 -11.21 -6.38
CA ALA A 90 -6.36 -11.99 -6.06
C ALA A 90 -6.27 -13.33 -6.80
N ALA A 91 -7.32 -13.75 -7.50
CA ALA A 91 -7.38 -15.02 -8.20
C ALA A 91 -6.22 -15.18 -9.22
N PRO A 92 -5.53 -16.32 -9.24
CA PRO A 92 -4.49 -16.61 -10.22
C PRO A 92 -5.07 -16.67 -11.64
N GLY A 93 -4.22 -16.38 -12.62
CA GLY A 93 -4.55 -16.50 -14.04
C GLY A 93 -3.35 -16.06 -14.89
N PRO A 94 -3.22 -16.58 -16.13
CA PRO A 94 -2.11 -16.20 -17.01
C PRO A 94 -2.03 -14.67 -17.19
N GLY A 95 -0.84 -14.10 -16.99
CA GLY A 95 -0.61 -12.66 -17.14
C GLY A 95 -1.10 -11.78 -15.99
N ARG A 96 -1.64 -12.37 -14.90
CA ARG A 96 -2.10 -11.63 -13.71
C ARG A 96 -1.06 -11.55 -12.60
N GLU A 97 0.11 -12.13 -12.76
CA GLU A 97 1.16 -12.22 -11.73
C GLU A 97 1.57 -10.83 -11.23
N ALA A 98 1.82 -9.89 -12.15
CA ALA A 98 2.22 -8.54 -11.80
C ALA A 98 1.12 -7.77 -11.07
N TYR A 99 -0.13 -7.90 -11.53
CA TYR A 99 -1.29 -7.31 -10.85
C TYR A 99 -1.45 -7.88 -9.44
N ARG A 100 -1.33 -9.20 -9.27
CA ARG A 100 -1.51 -9.88 -7.98
C ARG A 100 -0.42 -9.50 -6.99
N ALA A 101 0.84 -9.50 -7.40
CA ALA A 101 1.96 -9.02 -6.59
C ALA A 101 1.72 -7.58 -6.12
N HIS A 102 1.36 -6.69 -7.05
CA HIS A 102 1.04 -5.31 -6.73
C HIS A 102 -0.14 -5.21 -5.75
N PHE A 103 -1.24 -5.92 -6.02
CA PHE A 103 -2.44 -5.89 -5.20
C PHE A 103 -2.21 -6.40 -3.77
N GLN A 104 -1.36 -7.41 -3.58
CA GLN A 104 -0.94 -7.88 -2.26
C GLN A 104 -0.08 -6.86 -1.52
N LEU A 105 0.82 -6.16 -2.21
CA LEU A 105 1.63 -5.09 -1.60
C LEU A 105 0.75 -3.91 -1.14
N LEU A 106 -0.33 -3.61 -1.84
CA LEU A 106 -1.27 -2.56 -1.43
C LEU A 106 -2.08 -2.88 -0.17
N GLN A 107 -2.09 -4.15 0.24
CA GLN A 107 -2.76 -4.62 1.46
C GLN A 107 -1.85 -4.60 2.69
N GLN A 108 -0.56 -4.30 2.51
CA GLN A 108 0.38 -4.19 3.62
C GLN A 108 0.06 -2.98 4.51
N GLU A 109 0.45 -3.06 5.77
CA GLU A 109 0.24 -2.01 6.75
C GLU A 109 0.84 -0.68 6.27
N GLY A 110 0.04 0.39 6.33
CA GLY A 110 0.46 1.73 5.92
C GLY A 110 0.53 1.97 4.40
N ALA A 111 0.37 0.95 3.55
CA ALA A 111 0.45 1.12 2.08
C ALA A 111 -0.60 2.09 1.51
N GLY A 112 -1.75 2.21 2.18
CA GLY A 112 -2.81 3.17 1.85
C GLY A 112 -2.79 4.47 2.66
N ALA A 113 -1.80 4.70 3.52
CA ALA A 113 -1.82 5.84 4.46
C ALA A 113 -1.87 7.20 3.75
N TRP A 114 -1.19 7.33 2.61
CA TRP A 114 -1.15 8.57 1.83
C TRP A 114 -2.53 9.05 1.32
N LEU A 115 -3.49 8.15 1.14
CA LEU A 115 -4.86 8.52 0.74
C LEU A 115 -5.63 9.26 1.85
N HIS A 116 -5.16 9.13 3.09
CA HIS A 116 -5.73 9.80 4.26
C HIS A 116 -4.93 11.04 4.66
N ALA A 117 -3.89 11.40 3.90
CA ALA A 117 -3.08 12.59 4.17
C ALA A 117 -3.86 13.85 3.78
N PHE A 118 -3.87 14.84 4.68
CA PHE A 118 -4.48 16.13 4.40
C PHE A 118 -3.58 16.95 3.43
N PRO A 119 -4.10 17.51 2.33
CA PRO A 119 -3.30 18.33 1.42
C PRO A 119 -2.83 19.62 2.10
N ASN A 120 -1.54 19.68 2.44
CA ASN A 120 -0.94 20.82 3.13
C ASN A 120 0.47 21.09 2.58
N ASP A 121 0.69 22.29 2.04
CA ASP A 121 1.98 22.69 1.47
C ASP A 121 3.07 22.85 2.53
N ALA A 122 2.75 23.45 3.69
CA ALA A 122 3.70 23.66 4.78
C ALA A 122 4.25 22.34 5.33
N LEU A 123 3.45 21.28 5.31
CA LEU A 123 3.86 19.92 5.70
C LEU A 123 4.42 19.10 4.52
N GLY A 124 4.48 19.66 3.32
CA GLY A 124 4.92 18.96 2.10
C GLY A 124 3.99 17.83 1.67
N LEU A 125 2.75 17.79 2.17
CA LEU A 125 1.73 16.77 1.90
C LEU A 125 0.87 17.09 0.66
N HIS A 126 0.90 18.33 0.20
CA HIS A 126 0.21 18.72 -1.03
C HIS A 126 0.77 17.98 -2.26
N VAL A 127 -0.15 17.56 -3.13
CA VAL A 127 0.15 16.90 -4.40
C VAL A 127 -0.71 17.56 -5.47
N VAL A 128 -0.05 18.10 -6.51
CA VAL A 128 -0.75 18.70 -7.65
C VAL A 128 -1.52 17.67 -8.47
N THR A 129 -2.62 18.10 -9.09
CA THR A 129 -3.58 17.24 -9.80
C THR A 129 -2.96 16.23 -10.77
N PRO A 130 -2.01 16.60 -11.67
CA PRO A 130 -1.42 15.63 -12.60
C PRO A 130 -0.70 14.48 -11.90
N LEU A 131 0.05 14.79 -10.83
CA LEU A 131 0.76 13.78 -10.04
C LEU A 131 -0.24 12.90 -9.28
N PHE A 132 -1.28 13.48 -8.69
CA PHE A 132 -2.30 12.72 -7.97
C PHE A 132 -3.03 11.73 -8.89
N ARG A 133 -3.38 12.14 -10.12
CA ARG A 133 -3.99 11.24 -11.12
C ARG A 133 -3.07 10.06 -11.43
N THR A 134 -1.77 10.30 -11.62
CA THR A 134 -0.78 9.24 -11.86
C THR A 134 -0.63 8.32 -10.63
N MET A 135 -0.64 8.86 -9.41
CA MET A 135 -0.61 8.08 -8.17
C MET A 135 -1.83 7.14 -8.05
N VAL A 136 -3.03 7.63 -8.40
CA VAL A 136 -4.26 6.82 -8.40
C VAL A 136 -4.20 5.73 -9.48
N ARG A 137 -3.73 6.04 -10.70
CA ARG A 137 -3.53 5.04 -11.76
C ARG A 137 -2.57 3.93 -11.34
N LEU A 138 -1.42 4.29 -10.76
CA LEU A 138 -0.47 3.33 -10.21
C LEU A 138 -1.11 2.42 -9.16
N ARG A 139 -1.86 3.00 -8.21
CA ARG A 139 -2.53 2.23 -7.17
C ARG A 139 -3.55 1.24 -7.75
N LEU A 140 -4.34 1.66 -8.72
CA LEU A 140 -5.34 0.81 -9.36
C LEU A 140 -4.78 -0.07 -10.50
N ARG A 141 -3.47 -0.03 -10.75
CA ARG A 141 -2.80 -0.71 -11.86
C ARG A 141 -3.46 -0.40 -13.21
N LEU A 142 -3.86 0.85 -13.40
CA LEU A 142 -4.39 1.34 -14.67
C LEU A 142 -3.24 1.76 -15.60
N PRO A 143 -3.37 1.57 -16.92
CA PRO A 143 -2.42 2.11 -17.88
C PRO A 143 -2.26 3.63 -17.72
N ILE A 144 -1.02 4.07 -17.81
CA ILE A 144 -0.61 5.48 -17.75
C ILE A 144 -0.30 6.00 -19.16
N ALA A 145 0.18 5.13 -20.04
CA ALA A 145 0.33 5.36 -21.47
C ALA A 145 -0.49 4.34 -22.28
N ASP A 146 -0.74 4.63 -23.55
CA ASP A 146 -1.55 3.79 -24.44
C ASP A 146 -0.81 2.51 -24.88
N SER A 147 0.53 2.58 -24.96
CA SER A 147 1.39 1.46 -25.31
C SER A 147 2.73 1.57 -24.61
N ASP A 148 3.50 0.48 -24.66
CA ASP A 148 4.90 0.49 -24.26
C ASP A 148 5.71 1.36 -25.24
N MET A 149 6.71 2.07 -24.72
CA MET A 149 7.53 3.01 -25.50
C MET A 149 9.01 2.91 -25.10
N ALA A 150 9.91 3.41 -25.93
CA ALA A 150 11.31 3.52 -25.56
C ALA A 150 11.47 4.53 -24.40
N CYS A 151 12.26 4.19 -23.39
CA CYS A 151 12.57 5.13 -22.31
C CYS A 151 13.47 6.25 -22.87
N PRO A 152 13.14 7.54 -22.65
CA PRO A 152 13.95 8.63 -23.17
C PRO A 152 15.28 8.83 -22.41
N LEU A 153 15.51 8.09 -21.32
CA LEU A 153 16.66 8.26 -20.42
C LEU A 153 17.60 7.05 -20.39
N CYS A 154 17.20 5.91 -20.95
CA CYS A 154 18.02 4.69 -21.02
C CYS A 154 17.56 3.82 -22.19
N ASP A 155 18.34 2.82 -22.56
CA ASP A 155 18.04 1.93 -23.70
C ASP A 155 17.01 0.83 -23.39
N GLY A 156 16.12 1.08 -22.43
CA GLY A 156 15.13 0.12 -21.96
C GLY A 156 13.70 0.47 -22.40
N THR A 157 12.81 -0.52 -22.38
CA THR A 157 11.38 -0.32 -22.62
C THR A 157 10.70 0.26 -21.38
N SER A 158 9.99 1.37 -21.56
CA SER A 158 9.08 1.94 -20.59
C SER A 158 7.68 1.35 -20.80
N ASP A 159 7.24 0.52 -19.85
CA ASP A 159 5.92 -0.09 -19.91
C ASP A 159 4.80 0.94 -19.69
N SER A 160 3.65 0.65 -20.28
CA SER A 160 2.43 1.43 -20.17
C SER A 160 1.89 1.59 -18.74
N PHE A 161 2.32 0.79 -17.77
CA PHE A 161 1.92 0.89 -16.36
C PHE A 161 2.90 1.73 -15.50
N GLY A 162 4.03 2.16 -16.07
CA GLY A 162 5.04 3.00 -15.41
C GLY A 162 5.95 2.27 -14.42
N ASP A 163 6.05 0.94 -14.49
CA ASP A 163 6.94 0.17 -13.61
C ASP A 163 8.42 0.45 -13.90
N HIS A 164 8.81 0.53 -15.18
CA HIS A 164 10.15 0.89 -15.63
C HIS A 164 10.60 2.21 -15.03
N ALA A 165 9.79 3.27 -15.14
CA ALA A 165 10.11 4.60 -14.64
C ALA A 165 10.45 4.61 -13.13
N ARG A 166 9.89 3.68 -12.36
CA ARG A 166 10.12 3.55 -10.92
C ARG A 166 11.44 2.86 -10.58
N VAL A 167 12.02 2.12 -11.50
CA VAL A 167 13.26 1.34 -11.28
C VAL A 167 14.40 1.72 -12.22
N CYS A 168 14.12 2.58 -13.20
CA CYS A 168 15.07 3.05 -14.20
C CYS A 168 16.37 3.53 -13.52
N PRO A 169 17.54 3.04 -13.98
CA PRO A 169 18.82 3.45 -13.41
C PRO A 169 19.20 4.88 -13.76
N CYS A 170 18.69 5.38 -14.88
CA CYS A 170 19.01 6.69 -15.41
C CYS A 170 18.06 7.79 -14.89
N GLY A 171 18.50 9.05 -15.01
CA GLY A 171 17.74 10.24 -14.60
C GLY A 171 17.76 10.55 -13.09
N GLY A 172 18.38 9.69 -12.27
CA GLY A 172 18.60 9.94 -10.83
C GLY A 172 17.35 9.82 -9.95
N ASP A 173 16.22 9.35 -10.49
CA ASP A 173 14.92 9.32 -9.79
C ASP A 173 14.91 8.38 -8.58
N ARG A 174 15.63 7.26 -8.66
CA ARG A 174 15.81 6.34 -7.53
C ARG A 174 16.52 7.03 -6.36
N VAL A 175 17.59 7.76 -6.66
CA VAL A 175 18.39 8.49 -5.67
C VAL A 175 17.58 9.64 -5.07
N LYS A 176 16.90 10.45 -5.90
CA LYS A 176 16.03 11.54 -5.43
C LYS A 176 14.95 11.04 -4.47
N ARG A 177 14.25 9.96 -4.83
CA ARG A 177 13.24 9.33 -3.99
C ARG A 177 13.82 8.79 -2.69
N HIS A 178 14.95 8.07 -2.75
CA HIS A 178 15.64 7.59 -1.55
C HIS A 178 16.00 8.75 -0.61
N ASN A 179 16.64 9.79 -1.14
CA ASN A 179 17.05 10.96 -0.36
C ASN A 179 15.86 11.66 0.28
N GLN A 180 14.73 11.80 -0.42
CA GLN A 180 13.52 12.38 0.17
C GLN A 180 12.99 11.55 1.34
N LEU A 181 12.87 10.23 1.20
CA LEU A 181 12.40 9.35 2.27
C LEU A 181 13.34 9.38 3.48
N ARG A 182 14.65 9.29 3.22
CA ARG A 182 15.71 9.39 4.21
C ARG A 182 15.65 10.73 4.97
N ASN A 183 15.48 11.84 4.26
CA ASN A 183 15.41 13.17 4.87
C ASN A 183 14.17 13.33 5.77
N ILE A 184 13.02 12.75 5.38
CA ILE A 184 11.81 12.73 6.22
C ILE A 184 12.09 11.97 7.52
N LEU A 185 12.69 10.78 7.43
CA LEU A 185 13.04 9.98 8.61
C LEU A 185 14.04 10.70 9.52
N ALA A 186 15.09 11.28 8.95
CA ALA A 186 16.08 12.05 9.71
C ALA A 186 15.43 13.25 10.41
N GLY A 187 14.54 13.98 9.74
CA GLY A 187 13.80 15.10 10.35
C GLY A 187 12.93 14.64 11.52
N ARG A 188 12.27 13.48 11.37
CA ARG A 188 11.41 12.88 12.41
C ARG A 188 12.23 12.35 13.59
N ALA A 189 13.40 11.76 13.34
CA ALA A 189 14.35 11.35 14.38
C ALA A 189 14.89 12.56 15.17
N ARG A 190 15.23 13.67 14.49
CA ARG A 190 15.61 14.92 15.19
C ARG A 190 14.48 15.47 16.05
N ALA A 191 13.23 15.43 15.56
CA ALA A 191 12.07 15.84 16.35
C ALA A 191 11.87 14.96 17.59
N ALA A 192 12.23 13.67 17.50
CA ALA A 192 12.32 12.75 18.63
C ALA A 192 13.54 13.00 19.55
N GLY A 193 14.36 14.01 19.27
CA GLY A 193 15.59 14.32 20.00
C GLY A 193 16.71 13.31 19.84
N LEU A 194 16.62 12.46 18.81
CA LEU A 194 17.75 11.65 18.37
C LEU A 194 18.71 12.52 17.57
N GLN A 195 19.95 12.07 17.43
CA GLN A 195 20.99 12.74 16.64
C GLN A 195 21.29 11.90 15.38
N PRO A 196 20.38 11.85 14.39
CA PRO A 196 20.59 11.02 13.21
C PRO A 196 21.69 11.62 12.33
N GLU A 197 22.69 10.80 12.01
CA GLU A 197 23.65 11.09 10.95
C GLU A 197 23.12 10.56 9.62
N VAL A 198 22.98 11.48 8.66
CA VAL A 198 22.59 11.12 7.29
C VAL A 198 23.86 10.71 6.55
N GLU A 199 23.80 9.62 5.79
CA GLU A 199 24.93 9.12 4.99
C GLU A 199 25.67 10.26 4.27
N LYS A 200 26.96 10.41 4.60
CA LYS A 200 27.86 11.37 3.97
C LYS A 200 28.12 10.92 2.52
N PRO A 201 28.22 11.84 1.56
CA PRO A 201 28.65 11.48 0.21
C PRO A 201 29.94 10.65 0.26
N ASN A 202 29.99 9.55 -0.47
CA ASN A 202 31.13 8.63 -0.56
C ASN A 202 31.48 7.86 0.74
N LEU A 203 30.54 7.74 1.69
CA LEU A 203 30.76 6.91 2.89
C LEU A 203 30.93 5.42 2.53
N LEU A 204 30.13 4.93 1.59
CA LEU A 204 30.27 3.59 1.04
C LEU A 204 31.19 3.60 -0.18
N PRO A 205 32.01 2.54 -0.36
CA PRO A 205 32.85 2.42 -1.54
C PRO A 205 32.00 2.50 -2.81
N PRO A 206 32.54 3.08 -3.90
CA PRO A 206 31.85 3.07 -5.18
C PRO A 206 31.47 1.64 -5.53
N ARG A 207 30.27 1.48 -6.08
CA ARG A 207 29.78 0.17 -6.49
C ARG A 207 30.83 -0.46 -7.42
N PRO A 208 31.27 -1.70 -7.17
CA PRO A 208 32.18 -2.38 -8.08
C PRO A 208 31.58 -2.37 -9.49
N GLU A 209 32.35 -1.95 -10.49
CA GLU A 209 31.89 -1.83 -11.89
C GLU A 209 31.27 -3.14 -12.40
N LEU A 210 31.78 -4.28 -11.91
CA LEU A 210 31.34 -5.65 -12.22
C LEU A 210 30.02 -6.08 -11.55
N GLN A 211 29.42 -5.26 -10.68
CA GLN A 211 28.13 -5.54 -10.01
C GLN A 211 26.98 -4.66 -10.52
N GLY A 212 27.22 -3.86 -11.56
CA GLY A 212 26.16 -3.32 -12.39
C GLY A 212 25.51 -4.44 -13.18
N GLY A 213 24.17 -4.45 -13.29
CA GLY A 213 23.54 -5.24 -14.36
C GLY A 213 24.04 -4.72 -15.69
N THR A 214 24.10 -5.58 -16.71
CA THR A 214 24.55 -5.20 -18.05
C THR A 214 23.78 -3.97 -18.54
N GLU A 215 24.51 -2.99 -19.07
CA GLU A 215 23.96 -1.72 -19.57
C GLU A 215 23.25 -1.89 -20.93
N ASP A 216 23.32 -3.09 -21.51
CA ASP A 216 22.70 -3.52 -22.77
C ASP A 216 21.18 -3.79 -22.68
N GLY A 217 20.56 -3.47 -21.54
CA GLY A 217 19.14 -3.72 -21.30
C GLY A 217 18.76 -5.20 -21.12
N SER A 218 19.72 -6.13 -21.15
CA SER A 218 19.45 -7.54 -20.87
C SER A 218 19.29 -7.73 -19.36
N GLN A 219 18.04 -7.91 -18.91
CA GLN A 219 17.80 -8.29 -17.52
C GLN A 219 18.45 -9.66 -17.28
N PRO A 220 19.24 -9.84 -16.19
CA PRO A 220 19.60 -11.17 -15.75
C PRO A 220 18.32 -11.98 -15.61
N ARG A 221 18.28 -13.19 -16.19
CA ARG A 221 17.12 -14.10 -16.29
C ARG A 221 16.47 -14.52 -14.94
N GLY A 222 16.78 -13.84 -13.82
CA GLY A 222 16.28 -14.12 -12.48
C GLY A 222 15.01 -13.35 -12.05
N ASN A 223 14.56 -12.32 -12.77
CA ASN A 223 13.47 -11.44 -12.29
C ASN A 223 12.07 -12.09 -12.23
N GLY A 224 11.83 -13.18 -12.98
CA GLY A 224 10.57 -13.93 -12.93
C GLY A 224 10.30 -14.58 -11.56
N ARG A 225 11.36 -14.94 -10.81
CA ARG A 225 11.23 -15.57 -9.49
C ARG A 225 10.72 -14.62 -8.41
N HIS A 226 11.11 -13.34 -8.47
CA HIS A 226 10.75 -12.35 -7.46
C HIS A 226 9.29 -11.90 -7.60
N LEU A 227 8.78 -11.84 -8.83
CA LEU A 227 7.38 -11.49 -9.10
C LEU A 227 6.43 -12.61 -8.66
N ALA A 228 6.75 -13.86 -8.99
CA ALA A 228 5.98 -15.02 -8.56
C ALA A 228 5.95 -15.15 -7.03
N ALA A 229 7.09 -14.96 -6.35
CA ALA A 229 7.16 -14.97 -4.90
C ALA A 229 6.33 -13.83 -4.27
N SER A 230 6.45 -12.61 -4.81
CA SER A 230 5.68 -11.44 -4.31
C SER A 230 4.19 -11.54 -4.63
N ALA A 231 3.80 -12.28 -5.67
CA ALA A 231 2.41 -12.58 -6.02
C ALA A 231 1.83 -13.74 -5.20
N ALA A 232 2.68 -14.57 -4.59
CA ALA A 232 2.29 -15.61 -3.66
C ALA A 232 2.12 -15.00 -2.26
N ASP A 233 3.12 -14.27 -1.78
CA ASP A 233 3.13 -13.65 -0.45
C ASP A 233 3.89 -12.31 -0.45
N GLY A 234 3.13 -11.21 -0.55
CA GLY A 234 3.66 -9.85 -0.46
C GLY A 234 4.28 -9.49 0.90
N SER A 235 3.86 -10.13 1.99
CA SER A 235 4.44 -9.88 3.33
C SER A 235 5.84 -10.48 3.40
N LYS A 236 5.97 -11.76 3.01
CA LYS A 236 7.26 -12.44 2.91
C LYS A 236 8.22 -11.69 1.98
N ALA A 237 7.75 -11.23 0.82
CA ALA A 237 8.58 -10.45 -0.10
C ALA A 237 9.13 -9.15 0.54
N SER A 238 8.34 -8.48 1.39
CA SER A 238 8.81 -7.29 2.12
C SER A 238 9.85 -7.64 3.19
N MET A 239 9.65 -8.73 3.93
CA MET A 239 10.59 -9.19 4.96
C MET A 239 11.91 -9.67 4.34
N ASP A 240 11.85 -10.45 3.26
CA ASP A 240 13.03 -10.93 2.54
C ASP A 240 13.83 -9.75 1.95
N TYR A 241 13.14 -8.69 1.49
CA TYR A 241 13.80 -7.46 1.04
C TYR A 241 14.55 -6.74 2.16
N GLU A 242 13.95 -6.64 3.35
CA GLU A 242 14.57 -6.04 4.53
C GLU A 242 15.82 -6.81 4.95
N VAL A 243 15.71 -8.14 5.10
CA VAL A 243 16.83 -9.02 5.43
C VAL A 243 17.97 -8.82 4.43
N ARG A 244 17.67 -8.85 3.13
CA ARG A 244 18.67 -8.61 2.08
C ARG A 244 19.36 -7.25 2.24
N LYS A 245 18.63 -6.20 2.65
CA LYS A 245 19.21 -4.87 2.83
C LYS A 245 20.12 -4.79 4.05
N CYS A 246 19.81 -5.47 5.14
CA CYS A 246 20.69 -5.56 6.30
C CYS A 246 22.03 -6.25 5.94
N HIS A 247 21.99 -7.28 5.10
CA HIS A 247 23.19 -8.04 4.70
C HIS A 247 23.86 -7.52 3.42
N HIS A 248 23.31 -6.53 2.74
CA HIS A 248 23.90 -6.03 1.50
C HIS A 248 25.25 -5.36 1.80
N LEU A 249 26.32 -5.80 1.15
CA LEU A 249 27.69 -5.30 1.36
C LEU A 249 28.11 -5.33 2.85
N ASP A 250 27.62 -6.32 3.59
CA ASP A 250 27.88 -6.49 5.02
C ASP A 250 27.57 -5.25 5.86
N THR A 251 26.63 -4.41 5.40
CA THR A 251 26.36 -3.09 6.01
C THR A 251 26.02 -3.19 7.49
N LEU A 252 25.20 -4.17 7.90
CA LEU A 252 24.88 -4.38 9.32
C LEU A 252 26.13 -4.65 10.17
N GLN A 253 27.04 -5.48 9.67
CA GLN A 253 28.28 -5.80 10.35
C GLN A 253 29.24 -4.61 10.36
N ALA A 254 29.39 -3.90 9.23
CA ALA A 254 30.21 -2.70 9.12
C ALA A 254 29.74 -1.61 10.10
N CYS A 255 28.43 -1.36 10.19
CA CYS A 255 27.89 -0.45 11.19
C CYS A 255 28.21 -0.91 12.63
N ALA A 256 28.00 -2.19 12.95
CA ALA A 256 28.29 -2.72 14.27
C ALA A 256 29.78 -2.60 14.66
N THR A 257 30.70 -2.81 13.72
CA THR A 257 32.15 -2.63 13.94
C THR A 257 32.51 -1.18 14.28
N GLU A 258 31.80 -0.21 13.68
CA GLU A 258 31.96 1.22 13.95
C GLU A 258 31.18 1.69 15.20
N GLY A 259 30.57 0.78 15.97
CA GLY A 259 29.73 1.12 17.13
C GLY A 259 28.39 1.78 16.75
N LEU A 260 27.97 1.65 15.49
CA LEU A 260 26.72 2.20 14.96
C LEU A 260 25.62 1.13 14.90
N GLN A 261 24.40 1.51 15.26
CA GLN A 261 23.22 0.68 15.02
C GLN A 261 22.70 0.93 13.59
N PHE A 262 22.79 -0.07 12.72
CA PHE A 262 22.16 0.00 11.41
C PHE A 262 20.64 -0.08 11.53
N ILE A 263 19.94 0.91 10.97
CA ILE A 263 18.47 0.96 11.00
C ILE A 263 17.94 0.94 9.58
N SER A 264 17.24 -0.15 9.26
CA SER A 264 16.48 -0.28 8.02
C SER A 264 15.30 0.71 8.02
N ILE A 265 15.04 1.33 6.86
CA ILE A 265 13.87 2.22 6.64
C ILE A 265 12.53 1.51 6.92
N LEU A 266 12.50 0.16 6.85
CA LEU A 266 11.29 -0.64 6.99
C LEU A 266 10.99 -1.02 8.45
N GLY A 267 12.02 -1.30 9.26
CA GLY A 267 11.88 -1.96 10.56
C GLY A 267 11.41 -1.10 11.74
N GLU A 268 11.73 0.20 11.79
CA GLU A 268 11.58 0.99 13.04
C GLU A 268 10.58 2.16 12.99
N LYS A 269 9.69 2.22 12.00
CA LYS A 269 8.67 3.30 11.93
C LYS A 269 7.85 3.41 13.24
N ARG A 270 7.63 2.28 13.93
CA ARG A 270 6.93 2.19 15.22
C ARG A 270 7.78 2.65 16.41
N SER A 271 9.06 2.29 16.44
CA SER A 271 10.00 2.75 17.48
C SER A 271 10.18 4.27 17.39
N LEU A 272 10.33 4.79 16.17
CA LEU A 272 10.44 6.22 15.93
C LEU A 272 9.17 6.98 16.30
N SER A 273 7.98 6.47 15.95
CA SER A 273 6.73 7.12 16.35
C SER A 273 6.54 7.13 17.86
N ALA A 274 6.95 6.07 18.57
CA ALA A 274 6.94 6.04 20.03
C ALA A 274 7.90 7.07 20.65
N ALA A 275 9.11 7.21 20.09
CA ALA A 275 10.08 8.20 20.54
C ALA A 275 9.60 9.65 20.30
N ILE A 276 8.91 9.91 19.18
CA ILE A 276 8.28 11.22 18.92
C ILE A 276 7.13 11.44 19.92
N ALA A 277 6.27 10.46 20.11
CA ALA A 277 5.14 10.54 21.04
C ALA A 277 5.59 10.85 22.48
N ALA A 278 6.71 10.28 22.94
CA ALA A 278 7.28 10.58 24.26
C ALA A 278 7.68 12.06 24.44
N ARG A 279 7.78 12.83 23.36
CA ARG A 279 8.17 14.25 23.35
C ARG A 279 7.07 15.19 22.86
N THR A 280 5.91 14.64 22.51
CA THR A 280 4.75 15.41 22.06
C THR A 280 3.58 15.10 22.98
N SER A 281 2.52 15.91 22.96
CA SER A 281 1.26 15.57 23.65
C SER A 281 0.39 14.59 22.85
N GLU A 282 0.94 13.98 21.81
CA GLU A 282 0.23 13.16 20.84
C GLU A 282 0.51 11.68 21.08
N SER A 283 -0.44 10.82 20.72
CA SER A 283 -0.25 9.39 20.87
C SER A 283 0.72 8.82 19.82
N SER A 284 1.40 7.72 20.16
CA SER A 284 2.26 6.99 19.21
C SER A 284 1.51 6.55 17.95
N SER A 285 0.22 6.24 18.04
CA SER A 285 -0.60 5.89 16.88
C SER A 285 -0.82 7.06 15.93
N VAL A 286 -1.04 8.27 16.45
CA VAL A 286 -1.19 9.49 15.65
C VAL A 286 0.14 9.83 14.96
N GLU A 287 1.25 9.76 15.67
CA GLU A 287 2.57 10.02 15.08
C GLU A 287 2.99 8.98 14.04
N LEU A 288 2.66 7.70 14.27
CA LEU A 288 2.86 6.66 13.27
C LEU A 288 2.05 6.94 12.01
N GLN A 289 0.78 7.34 12.16
CA GLN A 289 -0.07 7.67 11.03
C GLN A 289 0.48 8.88 10.25
N ARG A 290 0.90 9.95 10.92
CA ARG A 290 1.52 11.13 10.31
C ARG A 290 2.81 10.77 9.56
N LEU A 291 3.65 9.90 10.15
CA LEU A 291 4.87 9.42 9.54
C LEU A 291 4.58 8.61 8.26
N LEU A 292 3.64 7.66 8.32
CA LEU A 292 3.24 6.84 7.18
C LEU A 292 2.61 7.68 6.06
N GLN A 293 1.82 8.71 6.40
CA GLN A 293 1.28 9.67 5.45
C GLN A 293 2.39 10.44 4.72
N ALA A 294 3.34 11.00 5.46
CA ALA A 294 4.45 11.77 4.89
C ALA A 294 5.34 10.90 3.97
N LEU A 295 5.73 9.72 4.44
CA LEU A 295 6.52 8.77 3.66
C LEU A 295 5.76 8.30 2.41
N GLY A 296 4.46 8.00 2.57
CA GLY A 296 3.61 7.57 1.46
C GLY A 296 3.45 8.64 0.40
N ILE A 297 3.14 9.89 0.78
CA ILE A 297 3.03 11.01 -0.16
C ILE A 297 4.34 11.22 -0.89
N ALA A 298 5.48 11.27 -0.18
CA ALA A 298 6.79 11.45 -0.82
C ALA A 298 7.10 10.32 -1.82
N LEU A 299 6.92 9.06 -1.41
CA LEU A 299 7.15 7.89 -2.27
C LEU A 299 6.31 7.94 -3.55
N HIS A 300 5.00 8.15 -3.40
CA HIS A 300 4.07 8.11 -4.52
C HIS A 300 4.22 9.33 -5.43
N ARG A 301 4.47 10.51 -4.87
CA ARG A 301 4.73 11.73 -5.63
C ARG A 301 5.99 11.61 -6.47
N GLU A 302 7.08 11.07 -5.93
CA GLU A 302 8.32 10.88 -6.69
C GLU A 302 8.20 9.80 -7.77
N ASN A 303 7.45 8.72 -7.50
CA ASN A 303 7.11 7.74 -8.52
C ASN A 303 6.31 8.38 -9.67
N ALA A 304 5.31 9.20 -9.35
CA ALA A 304 4.53 9.92 -10.34
C ALA A 304 5.40 10.90 -11.15
N ARG A 305 6.30 11.65 -10.51
CA ARG A 305 7.25 12.54 -11.19
C ARG A 305 8.22 11.80 -12.11
N ALA A 306 8.66 10.60 -11.72
CA ALA A 306 9.53 9.78 -12.57
C ALA A 306 8.80 9.33 -13.84
N ILE A 307 7.52 8.95 -13.71
CA ILE A 307 6.69 8.54 -14.84
C ILE A 307 6.39 9.72 -15.75
N MET A 308 5.92 10.84 -15.20
CA MET A 308 5.57 12.04 -15.98
C MET A 308 6.75 12.65 -16.76
N ARG A 309 8.00 12.32 -16.42
CA ARG A 309 9.20 12.74 -17.17
C ARG A 309 9.54 11.81 -18.35
N ARG A 310 8.82 10.70 -18.48
CA ARG A 310 9.00 9.67 -19.52
C ARG A 310 7.77 9.49 -20.41
N LEU A 311 6.70 10.25 -20.11
CA LEU A 311 5.54 10.44 -20.99
C LEU A 311 5.83 11.62 -21.91
#